data_AF-F9MMH4-F1
#
_entry.id   AF-F9MMH4-F1
#
_cell.length_a   1.000
_cell.length_b   1.000
_cell.length_c   1.000
_cell.angle_alpha   90.00
_cell.angle_beta   90.00
_cell.angle_gamma   90.00
#
_symmetry.space_group_name_H-M   'P 1'
#
loop_
_entity.id
_entity.type
_entity.pdbx_description
1 polymer ?
#
loop_
_entity_poly.entity_id
_entity_poly.type
_entity_poly.pdbx_seq_one_letter_code
_entity_poly.pdbx_strand_id
1 'polypeptide(L)'
;MRDKVQQFGQWAESHWLALVIIMVTGMLGFLLLVLLSWLIGYWANAIYHTSFELESCWSGVAAIGTGLGSVAALATAAWAKYHTDSKYNSDDGNPPTI
;
A
#
# COMPACT_ATOMS: atom_id res chain seq x y z
N MET A 1 -13.42 -21.49 -17.22
CA MET A 1 -13.35 -20.16 -16.55
C MET A 1 -13.02 -20.29 -15.07
N ARG A 2 -13.71 -21.17 -14.34
CA ARG A 2 -13.44 -21.47 -12.92
C ARG A 2 -11.96 -21.80 -12.63
N ASP A 3 -11.34 -22.64 -13.46
CA ASP A 3 -9.95 -23.06 -13.27
C ASP A 3 -8.95 -21.91 -13.44
N LYS A 4 -9.24 -20.95 -14.34
CA LYS A 4 -8.41 -19.76 -14.54
C LYS A 4 -8.46 -18.81 -13.34
N VAL A 5 -9.63 -18.67 -12.72
CA VAL A 5 -9.80 -17.84 -11.51
C VAL A 5 -9.09 -18.49 -10.33
N GLN A 6 -9.14 -19.82 -10.20
CA GLN A 6 -8.42 -20.55 -9.15
C GLN A 6 -6.89 -20.45 -9.34
N GLN A 7 -6.39 -20.62 -10.57
CA GLN A 7 -4.96 -20.44 -10.87
C GLN A 7 -4.48 -19.03 -10.53
N PHE A 8 -5.27 -18.01 -10.87
CA PHE A 8 -4.93 -16.63 -10.51
C PHE A 8 -4.90 -16.42 -9.00
N GLY A 9 -5.89 -16.97 -8.26
CA GLY A 9 -5.94 -16.89 -6.80
C GLY A 9 -4.70 -17.51 -6.15
N GLN A 10 -4.28 -18.70 -6.60
CA GLN A 10 -3.07 -19.37 -6.10
C GLN A 10 -1.79 -18.60 -6.45
N TRP A 11 -1.73 -18.00 -7.64
CA TRP A 11 -0.62 -17.15 -8.03
C TRP A 11 -0.55 -15.89 -7.16
N ALA A 12 -1.68 -15.22 -6.92
CA ALA A 12 -1.76 -14.04 -6.08
C ALA A 12 -1.41 -14.36 -4.62
N GLU A 13 -1.82 -15.52 -4.12
CA GLU A 13 -1.46 -16.01 -2.79
C GLU A 13 0.04 -16.31 -2.66
N SER A 14 0.70 -16.82 -3.70
CA SER A 14 2.15 -17.04 -3.65
C SER A 14 2.97 -15.73 -3.76
N HIS A 15 2.40 -14.67 -4.32
CA HIS A 15 3.08 -13.39 -4.55
C HIS A 15 2.50 -12.21 -3.75
N TRP A 16 1.66 -12.47 -2.75
CA TRP A 16 0.90 -11.44 -2.03
C TRP A 16 1.78 -10.33 -1.45
N LEU A 17 2.96 -10.69 -0.92
CA LEU A 17 3.89 -9.74 -0.32
C LEU A 17 4.48 -8.79 -1.36
N ALA A 18 4.82 -9.29 -2.55
CA ALA A 18 5.27 -8.46 -3.66
C ALA A 18 4.19 -7.49 -4.13
N LEU A 19 2.93 -7.94 -4.21
CA LEU A 19 1.79 -7.10 -4.57
C LEU A 19 1.58 -5.96 -3.56
N VAL A 20 1.69 -6.24 -2.25
CA VAL A 20 1.60 -5.24 -1.19
C VAL A 20 2.75 -4.23 -1.29
N ILE A 21 4.00 -4.69 -1.47
CA ILE A 21 5.16 -3.81 -1.61
C ILE A 21 5.00 -2.87 -2.80
N ILE A 22 4.57 -3.38 -3.95
CA ILE A 22 4.37 -2.55 -5.16
C ILE A 22 3.32 -1.47 -4.90
N MET A 23 2.19 -1.82 -4.25
CA MET A 23 1.16 -0.84 -3.91
C MET A 23 1.65 0.23 -2.94
N VAL A 24 2.29 -0.17 -1.83
CA VAL A 24 2.82 0.79 -0.85
C VAL A 24 3.87 1.70 -1.49
N THR A 25 4.80 1.13 -2.25
CA THR A 25 5.86 1.90 -2.94
C THR A 25 5.25 2.89 -3.93
N GLY A 26 4.25 2.47 -4.71
CA GLY A 26 3.54 3.36 -5.64
C GLY A 26 2.82 4.51 -4.93
N MET A 27 2.14 4.22 -3.81
CA MET A 27 1.45 5.23 -3.00
C MET A 27 2.42 6.22 -2.35
N LEU A 28 3.55 5.75 -1.83
CA LEU A 28 4.60 6.63 -1.29
C LEU A 28 5.27 7.47 -2.38
N GLY A 29 5.46 6.91 -3.59
CA GLY A 29 5.91 7.66 -4.75
C GLY A 29 4.94 8.79 -5.11
N PHE A 30 3.63 8.51 -5.09
CA PHE A 30 2.61 9.54 -5.30
C PHE A 30 2.60 10.59 -4.18
N LEU A 31 2.84 10.20 -2.93
CA LEU A 31 2.98 11.14 -1.81
C LEU A 31 4.13 12.11 -2.02
N LEU A 32 5.29 11.60 -2.47
CA LEU A 32 6.42 12.45 -2.81
C LEU A 32 6.04 13.47 -3.90
N LEU A 33 5.31 13.06 -4.94
CA LEU A 33 4.84 13.99 -5.97
C LEU A 33 3.91 15.08 -5.41
N VAL A 34 2.99 14.73 -4.50
CA VAL A 34 2.10 15.68 -3.84
C VAL A 34 2.89 16.65 -2.94
N LEU A 35 3.88 16.16 -2.20
CA LEU A 35 4.72 17.02 -1.35
C LEU A 35 5.63 17.93 -2.18
N LEU A 36 6.17 17.44 -3.29
CA LEU A 36 6.95 18.25 -4.23
C LEU A 36 6.08 19.33 -4.88
N SER A 37 4.86 19.00 -5.30
CA SER A 37 3.95 20.01 -5.87
C SER A 37 3.56 21.06 -4.83
N TRP A 38 3.36 20.66 -3.56
CA TRP A 38 3.11 21.58 -2.47
C TRP A 38 4.28 22.53 -2.22
N LEU A 39 5.51 21.99 -2.16
CA LEU A 39 6.72 22.79 -1.96
C LEU A 39 6.93 23.77 -3.13
N ILE A 40 6.85 23.29 -4.37
CA ILE A 40 7.00 24.13 -5.56
C ILE A 40 5.92 25.21 -5.61
N GLY A 41 4.66 24.86 -5.33
CA GLY A 41 3.55 25.80 -5.28
C GLY A 41 3.73 26.89 -4.22
N TYR A 42 4.27 26.54 -3.05
CA TYR A 42 4.60 27.50 -1.99
C TYR A 42 5.60 28.56 -2.46
N TRP A 43 6.72 28.13 -3.06
CA TRP A 43 7.74 29.05 -3.57
C TRP A 43 7.25 29.84 -4.78
N ALA A 44 6.51 29.21 -5.69
CA ALA A 44 5.97 29.87 -6.88
C ALA A 44 4.99 30.98 -6.54
N ASN A 45 4.13 30.78 -5.53
CA ASN A 45 3.23 31.82 -5.05
C ASN A 45 3.99 33.01 -4.47
N ALA A 46 5.11 32.76 -3.77
CA ALA A 46 5.91 33.82 -3.16
C ALA A 46 6.74 34.62 -4.18
N ILE A 47 7.32 33.96 -5.18
CA ILE A 47 8.26 34.57 -6.14
C ILE A 47 7.55 35.07 -7.40
N TYR A 48 6.65 34.27 -7.94
CA TYR A 48 6.01 34.51 -9.24
C TYR A 48 4.55 34.98 -9.11
N HIS A 49 4.07 35.20 -7.88
CA HIS A 49 2.68 35.60 -7.60
C HIS A 49 1.63 34.70 -8.28
N THR A 50 1.93 33.41 -8.39
CA THR A 50 0.95 32.42 -8.87
C THR A 50 -0.18 32.24 -7.87
N SER A 51 -1.31 31.71 -8.33
CA SER A 51 -2.51 31.46 -7.52
C SER A 51 -2.66 29.98 -7.15
N PHE A 52 -1.57 29.29 -6.82
CA PHE A 52 -1.64 27.87 -6.47
C PHE A 52 -2.31 27.68 -5.11
N GLU A 53 -3.33 26.84 -5.05
CA GLU A 53 -4.09 26.60 -3.82
C GLU A 53 -3.39 25.52 -2.96
N LEU A 54 -2.64 25.94 -1.94
CA LEU A 54 -1.89 25.05 -1.04
C LEU A 54 -2.79 24.06 -0.30
N GLU A 55 -4.03 24.44 0.00
CA GLU A 55 -5.05 23.58 0.60
C GLU A 55 -5.37 22.36 -0.27
N SER A 56 -5.29 22.49 -1.60
CA SER A 56 -5.58 21.40 -2.54
C SER A 56 -4.69 20.17 -2.31
N CYS A 57 -3.43 20.37 -1.90
CA CYS A 57 -2.49 19.27 -1.62
C CYS A 57 -2.94 18.36 -0.48
N TRP A 58 -3.72 18.86 0.50
CA TRP A 58 -4.26 18.04 1.58
C TRP A 58 -5.23 16.97 1.10
N SER A 59 -5.98 17.25 0.03
CA SER A 59 -6.85 16.24 -0.60
C SER A 59 -6.04 15.05 -1.12
N GLY A 60 -4.87 15.32 -1.73
CA GLY A 60 -3.94 14.30 -2.20
C GLY A 60 -3.34 13.48 -1.05
N VAL A 61 -2.91 14.15 0.03
CA VAL A 61 -2.39 13.48 1.23
C VAL A 61 -3.45 12.59 1.88
N ALA A 62 -4.69 13.06 2.00
CA ALA A 62 -5.80 12.29 2.57
C ALA A 62 -6.16 11.05 1.73
N ALA A 63 -6.15 11.19 0.39
CA ALA A 63 -6.37 10.07 -0.53
C ALA A 63 -5.30 8.98 -0.35
N ILE A 64 -4.04 9.38 -0.21
CA ILE A 64 -2.92 8.45 0.02
C ILE A 64 -3.03 7.80 1.39
N GLY A 65 -3.35 8.56 2.44
CA GLY A 65 -3.54 8.03 3.79
C GLY A 65 -4.64 6.96 3.82
N THR A 66 -5.76 7.21 3.14
CA THR A 66 -6.85 6.25 2.98
C THR A 66 -6.40 5.00 2.22
N GLY A 67 -5.64 5.19 1.14
CA GLY A 67 -5.10 4.10 0.34
C GLY A 67 -4.10 3.22 1.10
N LEU A 68 -3.18 3.82 1.86
CA LEU A 68 -2.23 3.09 2.69
C LEU A 68 -2.94 2.34 3.82
N GLY A 69 -3.98 2.94 4.41
CA GLY A 69 -4.81 2.28 5.41
C GLY A 69 -5.49 1.01 4.88
N SER A 70 -6.01 1.04 3.65
CA SER A 70 -6.63 -0.14 3.05
C SER A 70 -5.60 -1.24 2.72
N VAL A 71 -4.43 -0.87 2.22
CA VAL A 71 -3.33 -1.81 1.99
C VAL A 71 -2.83 -2.43 3.29
N ALA A 72 -2.71 -1.65 4.37
CA ALA A 72 -2.32 -2.14 5.69
C ALA A 72 -3.36 -3.13 6.26
N ALA A 73 -4.66 -2.87 6.07
CA ALA A 73 -5.72 -3.79 6.46
C ALA A 73 -5.61 -5.14 5.71
N LEU A 74 -5.35 -5.09 4.40
CA LEU A 74 -5.15 -6.29 3.57
C LEU A 74 -3.89 -7.07 3.99
N ALA A 75 -2.78 -6.36 4.24
CA ALA A 75 -1.55 -6.97 4.72
C ALA A 75 -1.75 -7.63 6.09
N THR A 76 -2.50 -7.00 6.98
CA THR A 76 -2.84 -7.56 8.31
C THR A 76 -3.68 -8.82 8.18
N ALA A 77 -4.68 -8.83 7.29
CA ALA A 77 -5.50 -10.02 7.02
C ALA A 77 -4.66 -11.18 6.45
N ALA A 78 -3.73 -10.88 5.54
CA ALA A 78 -2.79 -11.87 5.00
C ALA A 78 -1.86 -12.44 6.10
N TRP A 79 -1.28 -11.57 6.94
CA TRP A 79 -0.46 -11.98 8.08
C TRP A 79 -1.23 -12.80 9.11
N ALA A 80 -2.49 -12.44 9.39
CA ALA A 80 -3.33 -13.17 10.34
C ALA A 80 -3.52 -14.64 9.90
N LYS A 81 -3.62 -14.91 8.59
CA LYS A 81 -3.67 -16.27 8.05
C LYS A 81 -2.40 -17.05 8.41
N TYR A 82 -1.22 -16.51 8.08
CA TYR A 82 0.06 -17.17 8.37
C TYR A 82 0.32 -17.32 9.86
N HIS A 83 -0.02 -16.31 10.65
CA HIS A 83 0.12 -16.36 12.11
C HIS A 83 -0.76 -17.44 12.73
N THR A 84 -2.02 -17.53 12.30
CA THR A 84 -2.97 -18.54 12.78
C THR A 84 -2.51 -19.94 12.38
N ASP A 85 -2.11 -20.13 11.12
CA ASP A 85 -1.65 -21.42 10.62
C ASP A 85 -0.37 -21.88 11.34
N SER A 86 0.61 -20.98 11.50
CA SER A 86 1.83 -21.26 12.27
C SER A 86 1.55 -21.62 13.72
N LYS A 87 0.56 -20.99 14.37
CA LYS A 87 0.23 -21.23 15.78
C LYS A 87 -0.44 -22.58 16.04
N TYR A 88 -1.21 -23.10 15.09
CA TYR A 88 -2.02 -24.30 15.29
C TYR A 88 -1.52 -25.53 14.52
N ASN A 89 -0.73 -25.35 13.46
CA ASN A 89 -0.26 -26.44 12.60
C ASN A 89 1.28 -26.63 12.60
N SER A 90 2.03 -25.88 13.41
CA SER A 90 3.50 -26.02 13.52
C SER A 90 3.91 -26.08 15.00
N ASP A 91 4.86 -26.96 15.35
CA ASP A 91 5.49 -26.95 16.68
C ASP A 91 6.33 -25.68 16.86
N ASP A 92 6.41 -25.14 18.08
CA ASP A 92 7.19 -23.93 18.39
C ASP A 92 8.64 -24.06 17.90
N GLY A 93 9.01 -23.23 16.92
CA GLY A 93 10.35 -23.19 16.34
C GLY A 93 10.59 -24.12 15.14
N ASN A 94 9.63 -24.97 14.78
CA ASN A 94 9.69 -25.77 13.56
C ASN A 94 8.79 -25.17 12.46
N PRO A 95 9.24 -25.16 11.19
CA PRO A 95 8.37 -24.80 10.08
C PRO A 95 7.21 -25.81 9.93
N PRO A 96 6.06 -25.40 9.38
CA PRO A 96 4.91 -26.29 9.15
C PRO A 96 5.34 -27.50 8.31
N THR A 97 5.02 -28.70 8.78
CA THR A 97 5.21 -29.95 8.03
C THR A 97 4.14 -30.04 6.94
N ILE A 98 4.60 -30.08 5.69
CA ILE A 98 3.81 -30.34 4.47
C ILE A 98 3.08 -31.68 4.52
#